data_AF-C6PVJ5-F1
#
_entry.id   AF-C6PVJ5-F1
#
_cell.length_a   1.000
_cell.length_b   1.000
_cell.length_c   1.000
_cell.angle_alpha   90.00
_cell.angle_beta   90.00
_cell.angle_gamma   90.00
#
_symmetry.space_group_name_H-M   'P 1'
#
loop_
_entity.id
_entity.type
_entity.pdbx_description
1 polymer ?
#
loop_
_entity_poly.entity_id
_entity_poly.type
_entity_poly.pdbx_seq_one_letter_code
_entity_poly.pdbx_strand_id
1 'polypeptide(L)'
;MNVITYSLKSENINSDLYYKEISLVSVKVLEKLKNSVLSIIDDFEGFIKKRNIEECRSNEEYMLEFLTIGVLLIVYMNRARKLNLVPQKVLLYLSVFRNNIKPFKPALNKLKGILSTTFLSENREESTISEQVYFGDFVNLIKWMEASGDFKFSLDRLINWYKFLKSKPEKYRNEFVSKANFIAKWFKTEGSRDLGKYTSQVNNFLNQSYPKYKFREDMIFCGRKEIEYHLNMVGAEILNKAFKENFIKTKYKMVLVPSCMRFHNDIKCKAKKTDKGYLCASCTESCRVNKLSQMGSKHDFKVYMISHESEAFSKEKIKKGEIGVVGVACVLNLLEGGWRAKSLNFVPQCVILDYCGCKNHWHKEGIQTDINIKQLKRVLQIL
;
A
#
# COMPACT_ATOMS: atom_id res chain seq x y z
N MET A 1 -4.84 -21.51 12.55
CA MET A 1 -3.77 -20.81 11.81
C MET A 1 -3.23 -19.71 12.70
N ASN A 2 -1.91 -19.53 12.82
CA ASN A 2 -1.35 -18.46 13.66
C ASN A 2 -1.39 -17.13 12.88
N VAL A 3 -2.37 -16.28 13.19
CA VAL A 3 -2.59 -14.99 12.52
C VAL A 3 -1.63 -13.96 13.10
N ILE A 4 -0.77 -13.39 12.25
CA ILE A 4 0.27 -12.44 12.68
C ILE A 4 -0.32 -11.04 12.89
N THR A 5 -0.94 -10.45 11.85
CA THR A 5 -1.56 -9.11 11.94
C THR A 5 -3.02 -9.08 11.47
N TYR A 6 -3.32 -9.68 10.33
CA TYR A 6 -4.67 -9.73 9.78
C TYR A 6 -4.99 -11.11 9.18
N SER A 7 -6.28 -11.42 9.11
CA SER A 7 -6.81 -12.59 8.40
C SER A 7 -8.14 -12.21 7.75
N LEU A 8 -8.21 -12.25 6.41
CA LEU A 8 -9.44 -11.99 5.64
C LEU A 8 -10.50 -13.07 5.80
N LYS A 9 -10.09 -14.24 6.29
CA LYS A 9 -11.01 -15.33 6.62
C LYS A 9 -11.74 -15.06 7.93
N SER A 10 -11.11 -14.32 8.85
CA SER A 10 -11.54 -14.21 10.25
C SER A 10 -11.79 -15.63 10.80
N GLU A 11 -13.03 -15.96 11.17
CA GLU A 11 -13.44 -17.30 11.66
C GLU A 11 -13.97 -18.23 10.55
N ASN A 12 -14.06 -17.76 9.30
CA ASN A 12 -14.61 -18.51 8.17
C ASN A 12 -13.55 -19.41 7.48
N ILE A 13 -14.02 -20.35 6.66
CA ILE A 13 -13.16 -21.26 5.88
C ILE A 13 -12.39 -20.51 4.76
N ASN A 14 -13.01 -19.49 4.19
CA ASN A 14 -12.48 -18.66 3.10
C ASN A 14 -12.82 -17.17 3.35
N SER A 15 -12.35 -16.30 2.47
CA SER A 15 -12.54 -14.85 2.55
C SER A 15 -13.69 -14.33 1.68
N ASP A 16 -14.67 -15.16 1.30
CA ASP A 16 -15.82 -14.73 0.49
C ASP A 16 -16.62 -13.62 1.21
N LEU A 17 -16.82 -13.77 2.53
CA LEU A 17 -17.50 -12.77 3.35
C LEU A 17 -16.74 -11.43 3.37
N TYR A 18 -15.41 -11.46 3.45
CA TYR A 18 -14.58 -10.25 3.40
C TYR A 18 -14.84 -9.46 2.11
N TYR A 19 -14.84 -10.12 0.95
CA TYR A 19 -15.05 -9.44 -0.33
C TYR A 19 -16.48 -8.89 -0.50
N LYS A 20 -17.48 -9.52 0.15
CA LYS A 20 -18.84 -8.96 0.22
C LYS A 20 -18.87 -7.69 1.07
N GLU A 21 -18.26 -7.73 2.25
CA GLU A 21 -18.28 -6.63 3.22
C GLU A 21 -17.44 -5.43 2.78
N ILE A 22 -16.22 -5.66 2.27
CA ILE A 22 -15.35 -4.57 1.81
C ILE A 22 -15.98 -3.78 0.66
N SER A 23 -16.74 -4.45 -0.21
CA SER A 23 -17.48 -3.77 -1.27
C SER A 23 -18.51 -2.80 -0.70
N LEU A 24 -19.27 -3.19 0.33
CA LEU A 24 -20.24 -2.31 0.99
C LEU A 24 -19.55 -1.16 1.73
N VAL A 25 -18.48 -1.45 2.47
CA VAL A 25 -17.71 -0.42 3.20
C VAL A 25 -17.10 0.58 2.23
N SER A 26 -16.56 0.15 1.09
CA SER A 26 -15.99 1.05 0.09
C SER A 26 -17.01 2.04 -0.48
N VAL A 27 -18.26 1.60 -0.71
CA VAL A 27 -19.35 2.47 -1.19
C VAL A 27 -19.67 3.53 -0.14
N LYS A 28 -19.88 3.11 1.10
CA LYS A 28 -20.15 4.01 2.23
C LYS A 28 -19.04 5.06 2.43
N VAL A 29 -17.77 4.66 2.28
CA VAL A 29 -16.63 5.58 2.38
C VAL A 29 -16.61 6.58 1.22
N LEU A 30 -16.84 6.12 -0.01
CA LEU A 30 -16.94 7.00 -1.17
C LEU A 30 -18.10 7.99 -1.06
N GLU A 31 -19.27 7.55 -0.58
CA GLU A 31 -20.42 8.43 -0.35
C GLU A 31 -20.10 9.51 0.70
N LYS A 32 -19.46 9.11 1.82
CA LYS A 32 -19.02 10.08 2.83
C LYS A 32 -18.05 11.11 2.25
N LEU A 33 -17.07 10.66 1.46
CA LEU A 33 -16.08 11.54 0.83
C LEU A 33 -16.76 12.47 -0.18
N LYS A 34 -17.56 11.93 -1.10
CA LYS A 34 -18.30 12.70 -2.10
C LYS A 34 -19.14 13.81 -1.46
N ASN A 35 -19.93 13.48 -0.44
CA ASN A 35 -20.77 14.47 0.25
C ASN A 35 -19.97 15.53 1.02
N SER A 36 -18.71 15.24 1.36
CA SER A 36 -17.92 16.10 2.23
C SER A 36 -16.88 16.95 1.51
N VAL A 37 -16.34 16.46 0.38
CA VAL A 37 -15.14 17.03 -0.25
C VAL A 37 -15.22 17.17 -1.77
N LEU A 38 -16.35 16.88 -2.43
CA LEU A 38 -16.45 16.94 -3.89
C LEU A 38 -15.96 18.28 -4.47
N SER A 39 -16.35 19.41 -3.89
CA SER A 39 -15.88 20.73 -4.33
C SER A 39 -14.36 20.91 -4.22
N ILE A 40 -13.73 20.32 -3.21
CA ILE A 40 -12.26 20.33 -3.05
C ILE A 40 -11.62 19.48 -4.17
N ILE A 41 -12.24 18.36 -4.53
CA ILE A 41 -11.77 17.49 -5.62
C ILE A 41 -11.89 18.22 -6.97
N ASP A 42 -13.03 18.87 -7.24
CA ASP A 42 -13.24 19.63 -8.48
C ASP A 42 -12.22 20.78 -8.62
N ASP A 43 -11.97 21.51 -7.52
CA ASP A 43 -10.94 22.56 -7.47
C ASP A 43 -9.53 22.00 -7.75
N PHE A 44 -9.22 20.82 -7.20
CA PHE A 44 -7.93 20.15 -7.41
C PHE A 44 -7.79 19.67 -8.85
N GLU A 45 -8.82 19.04 -9.41
CA GLU A 45 -8.85 18.60 -10.80
C GLU A 45 -8.67 19.79 -11.75
N GLY A 46 -9.35 20.91 -11.50
CA GLY A 46 -9.18 22.15 -12.26
C GLY A 46 -7.76 22.68 -12.19
N PHE A 47 -7.09 22.59 -11.04
CA PHE A 47 -5.67 22.93 -10.89
C PHE A 47 -4.76 22.01 -11.71
N ILE A 48 -5.00 20.69 -11.67
CA ILE A 48 -4.25 19.70 -12.45
C ILE A 48 -4.38 19.98 -13.95
N LYS A 49 -5.60 20.20 -14.46
CA LYS A 49 -5.87 20.53 -15.88
C LYS A 49 -5.17 21.80 -16.30
N LYS A 50 -5.39 22.89 -15.56
CA LYS A 50 -4.85 24.23 -15.89
C LYS A 50 -3.32 24.25 -15.93
N ARG A 51 -2.66 23.44 -15.09
CA ARG A 51 -1.20 23.40 -14.97
C ARG A 51 -0.55 22.27 -15.76
N ASN A 52 -1.34 21.41 -16.42
CA ASN A 52 -0.89 20.22 -17.14
C ASN A 52 0.09 19.35 -16.32
N ILE A 53 -0.25 19.10 -15.05
CA ILE A 53 0.63 18.38 -14.10
C ILE A 53 0.65 16.88 -14.39
N GLU A 54 -0.52 16.32 -14.65
CA GLU A 54 -0.75 14.91 -14.94
C GLU A 54 -2.06 14.77 -15.73
N GLU A 55 -2.29 13.61 -16.31
CA GLU A 55 -3.60 13.26 -16.83
C GLU A 55 -4.61 13.16 -15.68
N CYS A 56 -5.80 13.75 -15.87
CA CYS A 56 -6.84 13.71 -14.87
C CYS A 56 -7.26 12.27 -14.56
N ARG A 57 -7.34 12.01 -13.27
CA ARG A 57 -7.72 10.71 -12.70
C ARG A 57 -9.17 10.74 -12.26
N SER A 58 -9.72 9.59 -11.90
CA SER A 58 -11.12 9.54 -11.47
C SER A 58 -11.30 10.26 -10.13
N ASN A 59 -12.53 10.73 -9.87
CA ASN A 59 -12.86 11.37 -8.60
C ASN A 59 -12.59 10.44 -7.41
N GLU A 60 -12.83 9.14 -7.58
CA GLU A 60 -12.56 8.12 -6.57
C GLU A 60 -11.07 8.04 -6.22
N GLU A 61 -10.17 8.18 -7.20
CA GLU A 61 -8.73 8.22 -6.94
C GLU A 61 -8.33 9.45 -6.11
N TYR A 62 -8.85 10.64 -6.46
CA TYR A 62 -8.55 11.87 -5.71
C TYR A 62 -9.20 11.88 -4.33
N MET A 63 -10.40 11.31 -4.18
CA MET A 63 -11.05 11.12 -2.87
C MET A 63 -10.26 10.15 -1.99
N LEU A 64 -9.72 9.07 -2.56
CA LEU A 64 -8.84 8.16 -1.82
C LEU A 64 -7.56 8.86 -1.36
N GLU A 65 -6.94 9.69 -2.22
CA GLU A 65 -5.78 10.49 -1.82
C GLU A 65 -6.09 11.47 -0.69
N PHE A 66 -7.24 12.13 -0.75
CA PHE A 66 -7.71 13.00 0.33
C PHE A 66 -7.83 12.23 1.66
N LEU A 67 -8.44 11.04 1.63
CA LEU A 67 -8.54 10.18 2.80
C LEU A 67 -7.16 9.73 3.30
N THR A 68 -6.26 9.35 2.39
CA THR A 68 -4.88 8.99 2.72
C THR A 68 -4.16 10.13 3.44
N ILE A 69 -4.30 11.38 2.98
CA ILE A 69 -3.72 12.55 3.67
C ILE A 69 -4.22 12.63 5.11
N GLY A 70 -5.53 12.51 5.33
CA GLY A 70 -6.12 12.55 6.67
C GLY A 70 -5.63 11.42 7.57
N VAL A 71 -5.57 10.19 7.07
CA VAL A 71 -5.07 9.02 7.83
C VAL A 71 -3.60 9.21 8.21
N LEU A 72 -2.77 9.64 7.26
CA LEU A 72 -1.35 9.86 7.51
C LEU A 72 -1.10 11.01 8.49
N LEU A 73 -1.90 12.07 8.45
CA LEU A 73 -1.86 13.14 9.46
C LEU A 73 -2.13 12.57 10.86
N ILE A 74 -3.22 11.81 11.05
CA ILE A 74 -3.54 11.23 12.36
C ILE A 74 -2.43 10.31 12.87
N VAL A 75 -1.83 9.51 11.98
CA VAL A 75 -0.84 8.49 12.38
C VAL A 75 0.56 9.08 12.61
N TYR A 76 0.95 10.10 11.85
CA TYR A 76 2.35 10.55 11.78
C TYR A 76 2.58 12.01 12.16
N MET A 77 1.56 12.86 12.31
CA MET A 77 1.70 14.29 12.65
C MET A 77 2.64 14.53 13.83
N ASN A 78 2.44 13.80 14.95
CA ASN A 78 3.24 14.02 16.16
C ASN A 78 4.72 13.71 15.94
N ARG A 79 5.01 12.68 15.13
CA ARG A 79 6.39 12.32 14.74
C ARG A 79 6.97 13.36 13.78
N ALA A 80 6.15 13.81 12.84
CA ALA A 80 6.53 14.80 11.85
C ALA A 80 6.87 16.16 12.47
N ARG A 81 6.12 16.61 13.50
CA ARG A 81 6.41 17.87 14.23
C ARG A 81 7.76 17.85 14.95
N LYS A 82 8.21 16.69 15.42
CA LYS A 82 9.47 16.51 16.18
C LYS A 82 10.70 16.32 15.31
N LEU A 83 10.52 16.13 14.00
CA LEU A 83 11.64 15.83 13.11
C LEU A 83 12.47 17.09 12.84
N ASN A 84 13.67 17.13 13.42
CA ASN A 84 14.63 18.20 13.18
C ASN A 84 15.19 18.17 11.75
N LEU A 85 15.57 19.35 11.24
CA LEU A 85 16.08 19.54 9.87
C LEU A 85 17.35 18.72 9.55
N VAL A 86 18.24 18.54 10.53
CA VAL A 86 19.51 17.82 10.33
C VAL A 86 19.27 16.31 10.13
N PRO A 87 18.59 15.59 11.04
CA PRO A 87 18.20 14.20 10.82
C PRO A 87 17.40 13.99 9.52
N GLN A 88 16.51 14.92 9.19
CA GLN A 88 15.74 14.87 7.94
C GLN A 88 16.67 14.83 6.71
N LYS A 89 17.62 15.76 6.61
CA LYS A 89 18.57 15.82 5.49
C LYS A 89 19.42 14.55 5.41
N VAL A 90 19.93 14.07 6.55
CA VAL A 90 20.75 12.84 6.60
C VAL A 90 19.97 11.63 6.09
N LEU A 91 18.74 11.44 6.56
CA LEU A 91 17.86 10.35 6.13
C LEU A 91 17.52 10.46 4.63
N LEU A 92 17.27 11.67 4.12
CA LEU A 92 17.03 11.91 2.70
C LEU A 92 18.24 11.51 1.85
N TYR A 93 19.44 11.96 2.23
CA TYR A 93 20.68 11.59 1.53
C TYR A 93 20.89 10.08 1.53
N LEU A 94 20.67 9.40 2.66
CA LEU A 94 20.81 7.94 2.72
C LEU A 94 19.82 7.21 1.82
N SER A 95 18.58 7.70 1.75
CA SER A 95 17.55 7.14 0.86
C SER A 95 17.93 7.25 -0.63
N VAL A 96 18.49 8.40 -1.04
CA VAL A 96 18.97 8.62 -2.41
C VAL A 96 20.25 7.81 -2.70
N PHE A 97 21.23 7.85 -1.79
CA PHE A 97 22.55 7.23 -1.96
C PHE A 97 22.46 5.69 -2.03
N ARG A 98 21.50 5.09 -1.31
CA ARG A 98 21.21 3.65 -1.34
C ARG A 98 20.90 3.12 -2.75
N ASN A 99 20.23 3.91 -3.58
CA ASN A 99 19.81 3.46 -4.91
C ASN A 99 20.98 3.37 -5.90
N ASN A 100 22.11 4.01 -5.59
CA ASN A 100 23.22 4.19 -6.54
C ASN A 100 24.42 3.27 -6.28
N ILE A 101 24.53 2.60 -5.12
CA ILE A 101 25.74 1.82 -4.75
C ILE A 101 25.38 0.42 -4.25
N LYS A 102 25.61 -0.60 -5.08
CA LYS A 102 25.31 -2.02 -4.77
C LYS A 102 26.15 -2.66 -3.65
N PRO A 103 27.49 -2.44 -3.51
CA PRO A 103 28.29 -3.19 -2.54
C PRO A 103 28.07 -2.80 -1.07
N PHE A 104 27.57 -1.60 -0.77
CA PHE A 104 27.37 -1.11 0.61
C PHE A 104 25.93 -1.22 1.11
N LYS A 105 25.02 -1.87 0.34
CA LYS A 105 23.59 -1.98 0.69
C LYS A 105 23.31 -2.52 2.09
N PRO A 106 23.97 -3.60 2.59
CA PRO A 106 23.68 -4.12 3.93
C PRO A 106 24.01 -3.12 5.05
N ALA A 107 25.16 -2.43 4.92
CA ALA A 107 25.59 -1.43 5.89
C ALA A 107 24.67 -0.19 5.88
N LEU A 108 24.29 0.28 4.68
CA LEU A 108 23.34 1.38 4.51
C LEU A 108 21.95 1.04 5.05
N ASN A 109 21.48 -0.20 4.88
CA ASN A 109 20.20 -0.65 5.44
C ASN A 109 20.23 -0.68 6.97
N LYS A 110 21.33 -1.14 7.58
CA LYS A 110 21.50 -1.11 9.05
C LYS A 110 21.55 0.32 9.57
N LEU A 111 22.29 1.21 8.90
CA LEU A 111 22.35 2.63 9.24
C LEU A 111 20.96 3.29 9.11
N LYS A 112 20.23 3.03 8.02
CA LYS A 112 18.86 3.51 7.84
C LYS A 112 17.96 3.02 8.97
N GLY A 113 18.03 1.74 9.34
CA GLY A 113 17.27 1.18 10.44
C GLY A 113 17.56 1.85 11.79
N ILE A 114 18.83 2.12 12.09
CA ILE A 114 19.25 2.86 13.29
C ILE A 114 18.67 4.27 13.29
N LEU A 115 18.91 5.05 12.24
CA LEU A 115 18.46 6.45 12.17
C LEU A 115 16.95 6.57 12.14
N SER A 116 16.25 5.66 11.45
CA SER A 116 14.78 5.62 11.45
C SER A 116 14.24 5.29 12.84
N THR A 117 14.88 4.38 13.57
CA THR A 117 14.52 4.09 14.96
C THR A 117 14.73 5.34 15.82
N THR A 118 15.86 6.01 15.70
CA THR A 118 16.21 7.15 16.56
C THR A 118 15.36 8.40 16.28
N PHE A 119 15.07 8.69 15.02
CA PHE A 119 14.48 9.98 14.62
C PHE A 119 13.04 9.90 14.11
N LEU A 120 12.58 8.72 13.70
CA LEU A 120 11.25 8.55 13.12
C LEU A 120 10.33 7.65 13.96
N SER A 121 10.87 6.88 14.92
CA SER A 121 10.07 5.99 15.78
C SER A 121 9.53 6.72 17.02
N GLU A 122 8.51 6.12 17.64
CA GLU A 122 7.77 6.67 18.76
C GLU A 122 8.40 6.21 20.09
N ASN A 123 8.78 7.15 20.96
CA ASN A 123 8.95 6.85 22.38
C ASN A 123 7.55 6.67 22.97
N ARG A 124 7.30 5.55 23.68
CA ARG A 124 5.97 5.12 24.17
C ARG A 124 5.28 6.12 25.11
N GLU A 125 5.94 7.18 25.55
CA GLU A 125 5.50 8.05 26.64
C GLU A 125 4.87 9.38 26.22
N GLU A 126 4.88 9.78 24.94
CA GLU A 126 4.45 11.15 24.58
C GLU A 126 3.10 11.18 23.86
N SER A 127 2.05 10.99 24.66
CA SER A 127 0.64 11.09 24.27
C SER A 127 0.02 12.45 24.61
N THR A 128 0.73 13.56 24.41
CA THR A 128 0.07 14.88 24.33
C THR A 128 -0.41 15.10 22.89
N ILE A 129 -1.62 14.62 22.63
CA ILE A 129 -2.35 14.85 21.38
C ILE A 129 -2.72 16.33 21.33
N SER A 130 -2.08 17.10 20.46
CA SER A 130 -2.67 18.36 20.03
C SER A 130 -3.84 18.02 19.10
N GLU A 131 -5.06 18.39 19.49
CA GLU A 131 -6.28 18.07 18.74
C GLU A 131 -6.37 18.82 17.40
N GLN A 132 -5.68 19.96 17.33
CA GLN A 132 -5.75 20.89 16.21
C GLN A 132 -4.63 20.63 15.19
N VAL A 133 -5.01 20.59 13.92
CA VAL A 133 -4.13 20.30 12.80
C VAL A 133 -4.12 21.50 11.86
N TYR A 134 -2.94 21.90 11.42
CA TYR A 134 -2.70 23.08 10.58
C TYR A 134 -2.03 22.67 9.27
N PHE A 135 -2.04 23.58 8.28
CA PHE A 135 -1.33 23.34 7.02
C PHE A 135 0.18 23.05 7.23
N GLY A 136 0.80 23.65 8.25
CA GLY A 136 2.19 23.35 8.63
C GLY A 136 2.43 21.87 8.96
N ASP A 137 1.42 21.17 9.51
CA ASP A 137 1.52 19.74 9.83
C ASP A 137 1.53 18.88 8.58
N PHE A 138 0.78 19.28 7.55
CA PHE A 138 0.85 18.61 6.25
C PHE A 138 2.23 18.79 5.60
N VAL A 139 2.84 19.97 5.75
CA VAL A 139 4.23 20.19 5.29
C VAL A 139 5.22 19.32 6.06
N ASN A 140 5.10 19.24 7.38
CA ASN A 140 5.95 18.39 8.20
C ASN A 140 5.75 16.91 7.86
N LEU A 141 4.51 16.49 7.58
CA LEU A 141 4.20 15.13 7.16
C LEU A 141 4.93 14.76 5.87
N ILE A 142 4.88 15.61 4.84
CA ILE A 142 5.61 15.40 3.57
C ILE A 142 7.10 15.19 3.83
N LYS A 143 7.71 16.05 4.64
CA LYS A 143 9.12 15.95 5.03
C LYS A 143 9.45 14.65 5.78
N TRP A 144 8.56 14.23 6.67
CA TRP A 144 8.71 12.98 7.41
C TRP A 144 8.57 11.76 6.49
N MET A 145 7.62 11.77 5.55
CA MET A 145 7.45 10.73 4.54
C MET A 145 8.67 10.63 3.63
N GLU A 146 9.20 11.76 3.14
CA GLU A 146 10.46 11.83 2.40
C GLU A 146 11.62 11.18 3.17
N ALA A 147 11.77 11.52 4.46
CA ALA A 147 12.83 10.98 5.30
C ALA A 147 12.69 9.47 5.56
N SER A 148 11.45 8.95 5.68
CA SER A 148 11.21 7.52 5.88
C SER A 148 11.55 6.68 4.65
N GLY A 149 11.23 7.19 3.45
CA GLY A 149 11.38 6.47 2.19
C GLY A 149 10.39 5.31 1.98
N ASP A 150 9.39 5.13 2.84
CA ASP A 150 8.44 3.99 2.79
C ASP A 150 7.11 4.31 2.08
N PHE A 151 7.00 5.50 1.49
CA PHE A 151 5.77 6.06 0.94
C PHE A 151 5.97 6.68 -0.44
N LYS A 152 6.89 6.14 -1.23
CA LYS A 152 7.38 6.82 -2.45
C LYS A 152 6.23 7.27 -3.36
N PHE A 153 5.29 6.38 -3.68
CA PHE A 153 4.22 6.69 -4.63
C PHE A 153 3.07 7.46 -3.98
N SER A 154 2.81 7.28 -2.68
CA SER A 154 1.94 8.19 -1.92
C SER A 154 2.47 9.62 -1.95
N LEU A 155 3.78 9.78 -1.70
CA LEU A 155 4.44 11.06 -1.60
C LEU A 155 4.38 11.83 -2.92
N ASP A 156 4.63 11.17 -4.05
CA ASP A 156 4.51 11.77 -5.38
C ASP A 156 3.13 12.43 -5.59
N ARG A 157 2.07 11.76 -5.12
CA ARG A 157 0.68 12.27 -5.19
C ARG A 157 0.45 13.41 -4.20
N LEU A 158 0.90 13.26 -2.96
CA LEU A 158 0.78 14.28 -1.91
C LEU A 158 1.52 15.58 -2.25
N ILE A 159 2.62 15.51 -3.01
CA ILE A 159 3.33 16.68 -3.52
C ILE A 159 2.45 17.51 -4.46
N ASN A 160 1.61 16.87 -5.28
CA ASN A 160 0.68 17.60 -6.15
C ASN A 160 -0.42 18.30 -5.33
N TRP A 161 -0.95 17.64 -4.29
CA TRP A 161 -1.84 18.28 -3.31
C TRP A 161 -1.18 19.45 -2.59
N TYR A 162 0.09 19.33 -2.21
CA TYR A 162 0.84 20.42 -1.61
C TYR A 162 0.99 21.63 -2.54
N LYS A 163 1.34 21.41 -3.81
CA LYS A 163 1.41 22.49 -4.82
C LYS A 163 0.06 23.19 -4.99
N PHE A 164 -1.02 22.42 -5.06
CA PHE A 164 -2.38 22.96 -5.13
C PHE A 164 -2.71 23.81 -3.91
N LEU A 165 -2.53 23.27 -2.70
CA LEU A 165 -2.84 23.98 -1.46
C LEU A 165 -1.99 25.24 -1.29
N LYS A 166 -0.71 25.22 -1.69
CA LYS A 166 0.15 26.41 -1.69
C LYS A 166 -0.39 27.54 -2.57
N SER A 167 -1.16 27.23 -3.63
CA SER A 167 -1.81 28.23 -4.48
C SER A 167 -3.11 28.81 -3.90
N LYS A 168 -3.62 28.25 -2.79
CA LYS A 168 -4.87 28.66 -2.15
C LYS A 168 -4.62 29.57 -0.93
N PRO A 169 -5.58 30.44 -0.55
CA PRO A 169 -5.49 31.26 0.65
C PRO A 169 -5.30 30.45 1.93
N GLU A 170 -4.74 31.07 2.97
CA GLU A 170 -4.44 30.39 4.24
C GLU A 170 -5.65 29.72 4.88
N LYS A 171 -6.79 30.43 4.90
CA LYS A 171 -8.06 29.90 5.40
C LYS A 171 -8.42 28.58 4.73
N TYR A 172 -8.37 28.51 3.40
CA TYR A 172 -8.65 27.29 2.63
C TYR A 172 -7.70 26.15 3.00
N ARG A 173 -6.40 26.43 3.16
CA ARG A 173 -5.40 25.41 3.51
C ARG A 173 -5.67 24.79 4.88
N ASN A 174 -6.02 25.61 5.87
CA ASN A 174 -6.32 25.14 7.21
C ASN A 174 -7.68 24.42 7.28
N GLU A 175 -8.69 24.88 6.54
CA GLU A 175 -9.97 24.19 6.38
C GLU A 175 -9.79 22.80 5.75
N PHE A 176 -8.97 22.70 4.68
CA PHE A 176 -8.63 21.42 4.05
C PHE A 176 -8.07 20.42 5.06
N VAL A 177 -7.04 20.82 5.81
CA VAL A 177 -6.35 19.91 6.74
C VAL A 177 -7.26 19.53 7.91
N SER A 178 -8.05 20.47 8.41
CA SER A 178 -9.05 20.23 9.46
C SER A 178 -10.11 19.23 8.99
N LYS A 179 -10.60 19.38 7.75
CA LYS A 179 -11.58 18.48 7.13
C LYS A 179 -10.98 17.09 6.92
N ALA A 180 -9.74 17.00 6.44
CA ALA A 180 -9.03 15.72 6.24
C ALA A 180 -8.86 14.97 7.56
N ASN A 181 -8.44 15.66 8.62
CA ASN A 181 -8.33 15.10 9.96
C ASN A 181 -9.69 14.62 10.49
N PHE A 182 -10.75 15.41 10.33
CA PHE A 182 -12.10 15.04 10.78
C PHE A 182 -12.63 13.78 10.08
N ILE A 183 -12.50 13.72 8.74
CA ILE A 183 -12.94 12.56 7.97
C ILE A 183 -12.12 11.32 8.31
N ALA A 184 -10.81 11.46 8.53
CA ALA A 184 -9.97 10.33 8.93
C ALA A 184 -10.28 9.82 10.35
N LYS A 185 -10.67 10.69 11.29
CA LYS A 185 -11.18 10.27 12.61
C LYS A 185 -12.48 9.47 12.48
N TRP A 186 -13.41 9.93 11.64
CA TRP A 186 -14.63 9.18 11.31
C TRP A 186 -14.28 7.81 10.68
N PHE A 187 -13.37 7.80 9.70
CA PHE A 187 -12.94 6.57 9.03
C PHE A 187 -12.29 5.58 9.99
N LYS A 188 -11.52 6.05 10.97
CA LYS A 188 -10.95 5.21 12.03
C LYS A 188 -12.04 4.45 12.78
N THR A 189 -13.07 5.16 13.25
CA THR A 189 -14.17 4.58 14.01
C THR A 189 -14.97 3.58 13.18
N GLU A 190 -15.34 3.96 11.97
CA GLU A 190 -16.14 3.13 11.08
C GLU A 190 -15.37 1.92 10.57
N GLY A 191 -14.08 2.10 10.24
CA GLY A 191 -13.18 1.02 9.83
C GLY A 191 -12.98 0.00 10.95
N SER A 192 -12.74 0.44 12.18
CA SER A 192 -12.66 -0.47 13.33
C SER A 192 -13.97 -1.24 13.55
N ARG A 193 -15.14 -0.62 13.39
CA ARG A 193 -16.43 -1.32 13.53
C ARG A 193 -16.67 -2.33 12.40
N ASP A 194 -16.47 -1.90 11.16
CA ASP A 194 -16.92 -2.66 9.99
C ASP A 194 -15.85 -3.65 9.49
N LEU A 195 -14.56 -3.40 9.74
CA LEU A 195 -13.42 -4.22 9.29
C LEU A 195 -12.53 -4.75 10.42
N GLY A 196 -12.72 -4.33 11.67
CA GLY A 196 -11.85 -4.67 12.81
C GLY A 196 -11.71 -6.18 13.05
N LYS A 197 -12.73 -6.98 12.74
CA LYS A 197 -12.67 -8.45 12.85
C LYS A 197 -11.63 -9.10 11.94
N TYR A 198 -11.20 -8.42 10.88
CA TYR A 198 -10.14 -8.89 9.97
C TYR A 198 -8.75 -8.46 10.43
N THR A 199 -8.65 -7.44 11.29
CA THR A 199 -7.41 -6.80 11.75
C THR A 199 -7.19 -6.89 13.26
N SER A 200 -7.93 -7.75 13.94
CA SER A 200 -7.94 -7.88 15.41
C SER A 200 -6.56 -8.15 16.02
N GLN A 201 -5.65 -8.77 15.27
CA GLN A 201 -4.29 -9.09 15.73
C GLN A 201 -3.28 -7.95 15.53
N VAL A 202 -3.63 -6.84 14.85
CA VAL A 202 -2.69 -5.73 14.59
C VAL A 202 -2.15 -5.14 15.90
N ASN A 203 -3.02 -4.80 16.84
CA ASN A 203 -2.59 -4.20 18.12
C ASN A 203 -1.78 -5.19 18.96
N ASN A 204 -2.16 -6.47 18.94
CA ASN A 204 -1.39 -7.51 19.61
C ASN A 204 0.02 -7.63 19.04
N PHE A 205 0.15 -7.66 17.71
CA PHE A 205 1.45 -7.66 17.03
C PHE A 205 2.29 -6.43 17.39
N LEU A 206 1.70 -5.23 17.36
CA LEU A 206 2.39 -3.98 17.69
C LEU A 206 2.89 -3.95 19.14
N ASN A 207 2.18 -4.60 20.07
CA ASN A 207 2.56 -4.64 21.47
C ASN A 207 3.61 -5.71 21.77
N GLN A 208 3.48 -6.91 21.20
CA GLN A 208 4.27 -8.08 21.58
C GLN A 208 5.44 -8.38 20.62
N SER A 209 5.22 -8.25 19.31
CA SER A 209 6.18 -8.70 18.29
C SER A 209 6.97 -7.55 17.68
N TYR A 210 6.33 -6.42 17.45
CA TYR A 210 6.94 -5.23 16.85
C TYR A 210 8.17 -4.67 17.60
N PRO A 211 8.30 -4.75 18.94
CA PRO A 211 9.54 -4.32 19.61
C PRO A 211 10.81 -5.01 19.08
N LYS A 212 10.69 -6.23 18.56
CA LYS A 212 11.79 -6.98 17.92
C LYS A 212 12.23 -6.39 16.58
N TYR A 213 11.46 -5.43 16.03
CA TYR A 213 11.76 -4.76 14.77
C TYR A 213 12.61 -3.52 14.95
N LYS A 214 13.03 -3.20 16.19
CA LYS A 214 13.97 -2.13 16.47
C LYS A 214 15.22 -2.26 15.58
N PHE A 215 15.61 -1.15 14.96
CA PHE A 215 16.75 -1.05 14.06
C PHE A 215 16.64 -1.79 12.73
N ARG A 216 15.47 -2.37 12.40
CA ARG A 216 15.23 -2.92 11.06
C ARG A 216 14.86 -1.82 10.08
N GLU A 217 15.19 -2.06 8.81
CA GLU A 217 14.84 -1.16 7.71
C GLU A 217 13.31 -1.03 7.54
N ASP A 218 12.59 -2.14 7.68
CA ASP A 218 11.15 -2.24 7.50
C ASP A 218 10.35 -1.90 8.77
N MET A 219 10.99 -1.26 9.76
CA MET A 219 10.35 -0.93 11.03
C MET A 219 9.10 -0.07 10.85
N ILE A 220 9.15 0.99 10.04
CA ILE A 220 7.98 1.85 9.82
C ILE A 220 6.87 1.09 9.09
N PHE A 221 7.24 0.27 8.11
CA PHE A 221 6.30 -0.59 7.38
C PHE A 221 5.63 -1.64 8.28
N CYS A 222 6.37 -2.31 9.16
CA CYS A 222 5.80 -3.28 10.10
C CYS A 222 5.10 -2.60 11.28
N GLY A 223 5.42 -1.33 11.57
CA GLY A 223 4.84 -0.53 12.65
C GLY A 223 3.52 0.17 12.31
N ARG A 224 2.94 -0.12 11.15
CA ARG A 224 1.68 0.45 10.66
C ARG A 224 0.53 0.17 11.63
N LYS A 225 -0.30 1.17 11.86
CA LYS A 225 -1.46 1.11 12.75
C LYS A 225 -2.67 0.51 12.04
N GLU A 226 -3.65 0.04 12.80
CA GLU A 226 -4.84 -0.65 12.28
C GLU A 226 -5.59 0.16 11.21
N ILE A 227 -5.78 1.47 11.41
CA ILE A 227 -6.42 2.36 10.43
C ILE A 227 -5.75 2.34 9.05
N GLU A 228 -4.45 2.07 8.98
CA GLU A 228 -3.71 1.99 7.73
C GLU A 228 -3.96 0.66 6.99
N TYR A 229 -4.25 -0.42 7.73
CA TYR A 229 -4.75 -1.65 7.14
C TYR A 229 -6.13 -1.42 6.53
N HIS A 230 -7.04 -0.76 7.25
CA HIS A 230 -8.37 -0.43 6.73
C HIS A 230 -8.30 0.48 5.52
N LEU A 231 -7.43 1.49 5.53
CA LEU A 231 -7.19 2.37 4.38
C LEU A 231 -6.75 1.58 3.15
N ASN A 232 -5.81 0.64 3.31
CA ASN A 232 -5.36 -0.18 2.20
C ASN A 232 -6.44 -1.17 1.71
N MET A 233 -7.22 -1.77 2.61
CA MET A 233 -8.33 -2.65 2.25
C MET A 233 -9.40 -1.90 1.43
N VAL A 234 -9.84 -0.75 1.93
CA VAL A 234 -10.86 0.08 1.27
C VAL A 234 -10.32 0.68 -0.02
N GLY A 235 -9.11 1.21 0.01
CA GLY A 235 -8.46 1.80 -1.15
C GLY A 235 -8.22 0.78 -2.26
N ALA A 236 -7.84 -0.46 -1.93
CA ALA A 236 -7.72 -1.54 -2.90
C ALA A 236 -9.05 -1.83 -3.63
N GLU A 237 -10.16 -1.89 -2.90
CA GLU A 237 -11.49 -2.10 -3.48
C GLU A 237 -11.93 -0.91 -4.35
N ILE A 238 -11.69 0.33 -3.89
CA ILE A 238 -11.97 1.55 -4.66
C ILE A 238 -11.19 1.56 -5.97
N LEU A 239 -9.87 1.30 -5.92
CA LEU A 239 -9.02 1.30 -7.11
C LEU A 239 -9.35 0.16 -8.06
N ASN A 240 -9.68 -1.03 -7.55
CA ASN A 240 -10.18 -2.13 -8.37
C ASN A 240 -11.40 -1.72 -9.18
N LYS A 241 -12.38 -1.05 -8.54
CA LYS A 241 -13.58 -0.53 -9.23
C LYS A 241 -13.21 0.55 -10.25
N ALA A 242 -12.41 1.53 -9.87
CA ALA A 242 -12.00 2.64 -10.75
C ALA A 242 -11.24 2.17 -12.00
N PHE A 243 -10.44 1.12 -11.88
CA PHE A 243 -9.61 0.61 -12.98
C PHE A 243 -10.23 -0.55 -13.75
N LYS A 244 -11.38 -1.07 -13.33
CA LYS A 244 -12.00 -2.28 -13.88
C LYS A 244 -12.20 -2.19 -15.39
N GLU A 245 -12.85 -1.13 -15.86
CA GLU A 245 -13.19 -0.99 -17.29
C GLU A 245 -11.96 -0.91 -18.18
N ASN A 246 -10.90 -0.23 -17.72
CA ASN A 246 -9.64 -0.17 -18.43
C ASN A 246 -8.90 -1.51 -18.39
N PHE A 247 -8.98 -2.25 -17.28
CA PHE A 247 -8.32 -3.53 -17.11
C PHE A 247 -8.89 -4.59 -18.06
N ILE A 248 -10.21 -4.63 -18.20
CA ILE A 248 -10.90 -5.57 -19.10
C ILE A 248 -10.43 -5.40 -20.55
N LYS A 249 -10.21 -4.14 -20.98
CA LYS A 249 -9.79 -3.76 -22.33
C LYS A 249 -8.31 -4.05 -22.63
N THR A 250 -7.52 -4.48 -21.65
CA THR A 250 -6.10 -4.78 -21.85
C THR A 250 -5.91 -6.00 -22.75
N LYS A 251 -4.86 -5.96 -23.58
CA LYS A 251 -4.55 -7.03 -24.53
C LYS A 251 -3.94 -8.25 -23.83
N TYR A 252 -3.06 -8.00 -22.86
CA TYR A 252 -2.35 -9.05 -22.13
C TYR A 252 -2.66 -8.94 -20.64
N LYS A 253 -2.86 -10.07 -19.98
CA LYS A 253 -3.07 -10.14 -18.53
C LYS A 253 -1.94 -10.91 -17.87
N MET A 254 -1.44 -10.38 -16.76
CA MET A 254 -0.54 -11.10 -15.88
C MET A 254 -0.96 -11.00 -14.42
N VAL A 255 -0.60 -12.01 -13.64
CA VAL A 255 -0.81 -12.08 -12.20
C VAL A 255 0.55 -12.09 -11.53
N LEU A 256 0.82 -11.09 -10.69
CA LEU A 256 2.03 -11.00 -9.91
C LEU A 256 1.73 -11.55 -8.52
N VAL A 257 2.43 -12.60 -8.11
CA VAL A 257 2.26 -13.24 -6.81
C VAL A 257 3.53 -13.10 -5.95
N PRO A 258 3.41 -12.96 -4.63
CA PRO A 258 4.57 -12.85 -3.77
C PRO A 258 5.20 -14.23 -3.54
N SER A 259 6.51 -14.24 -3.33
CA SER A 259 7.26 -15.47 -3.07
C SER A 259 6.75 -16.28 -1.87
N CYS A 260 6.05 -15.67 -0.90
CA CYS A 260 5.46 -16.39 0.24
C CYS A 260 4.28 -17.31 -0.11
N MET A 261 3.75 -17.29 -1.33
CA MET A 261 2.71 -18.24 -1.75
C MET A 261 3.27 -19.62 -2.17
N ARG A 262 4.56 -19.71 -2.45
CA ARG A 262 5.20 -20.96 -2.88
C ARG A 262 5.25 -21.97 -1.74
N PHE A 263 5.24 -23.26 -2.08
CA PHE A 263 5.33 -24.33 -1.08
C PHE A 263 6.75 -24.51 -0.52
N HIS A 264 7.77 -24.45 -1.38
CA HIS A 264 9.17 -24.68 -1.02
C HIS A 264 9.96 -23.39 -0.80
N ASN A 265 10.99 -23.41 0.05
CA ASN A 265 11.94 -22.29 0.15
C ASN A 265 12.73 -22.07 -1.16
N ASP A 266 13.55 -21.02 -1.21
CA ASP A 266 14.36 -20.66 -2.40
C ASP A 266 15.24 -21.81 -2.90
N ILE A 267 15.72 -22.66 -2.00
CA ILE A 267 16.64 -23.76 -2.30
C ILE A 267 15.92 -24.89 -3.03
N LYS A 268 14.71 -25.25 -2.58
CA LYS A 268 13.94 -26.40 -3.12
C LYS A 268 12.99 -26.03 -4.25
N CYS A 269 12.67 -24.73 -4.42
CA CYS A 269 11.80 -24.28 -5.49
C CYS A 269 12.52 -24.30 -6.85
N LYS A 270 11.98 -25.03 -7.83
CA LYS A 270 12.55 -25.11 -9.20
C LYS A 270 12.19 -23.92 -10.11
N ALA A 271 11.71 -22.80 -9.54
CA ALA A 271 11.27 -21.65 -10.32
C ALA A 271 12.43 -21.06 -11.14
N LYS A 272 12.14 -20.68 -12.39
CA LYS A 272 13.15 -20.13 -13.30
C LYS A 272 13.10 -18.60 -13.28
N LYS A 273 14.25 -17.97 -13.10
CA LYS A 273 14.36 -16.51 -13.14
C LYS A 273 14.16 -16.00 -14.57
N THR A 274 13.45 -14.88 -14.68
CA THR A 274 13.20 -14.11 -15.92
C THR A 274 13.46 -12.63 -15.64
N ASP A 275 13.30 -11.80 -16.67
CA ASP A 275 13.31 -10.34 -16.58
C ASP A 275 12.14 -9.76 -15.77
N LYS A 276 11.01 -10.48 -15.70
CA LYS A 276 9.75 -10.07 -15.04
C LYS A 276 9.51 -10.77 -13.69
N GLY A 277 10.55 -11.35 -13.10
CA GLY A 277 10.47 -12.14 -11.87
C GLY A 277 10.70 -13.63 -12.14
N TYR A 278 9.99 -14.52 -11.45
CA TYR A 278 10.21 -15.96 -11.53
C TYR A 278 9.00 -16.69 -12.10
N LEU A 279 9.23 -17.59 -13.06
CA LEU A 279 8.21 -18.49 -13.60
C LEU A 279 8.21 -19.82 -12.83
N CYS A 280 7.01 -20.32 -12.51
CA CYS A 280 6.86 -21.62 -11.87
C CYS A 280 7.26 -22.74 -12.83
N ALA A 281 8.06 -23.70 -12.35
CA ALA A 281 8.43 -24.92 -13.09
C ALA A 281 7.77 -26.18 -12.50
N SER A 282 6.60 -26.02 -11.86
CA SER A 282 5.73 -27.11 -11.40
C SER A 282 6.40 -28.20 -10.55
N CYS A 283 7.28 -27.81 -9.62
CA CYS A 283 8.01 -28.75 -8.76
C CYS A 283 7.13 -29.61 -7.83
N THR A 284 5.92 -29.17 -7.49
CA THR A 284 4.95 -29.93 -6.67
C THR A 284 3.52 -29.44 -6.89
N GLU A 285 2.55 -30.34 -6.85
CA GLU A 285 1.11 -30.06 -7.05
C GLU A 285 0.46 -29.34 -5.85
N SER A 286 1.01 -29.49 -4.65
CA SER A 286 0.51 -28.81 -3.45
C SER A 286 0.79 -27.30 -3.45
N CYS A 287 1.65 -26.83 -4.36
CA CYS A 287 2.05 -25.43 -4.44
C CYS A 287 0.94 -24.55 -5.02
N ARG A 288 0.52 -23.51 -4.26
CA ARG A 288 -0.48 -22.52 -4.69
C ARG A 288 -0.08 -21.82 -5.98
N VAL A 289 1.21 -21.47 -6.12
CA VAL A 289 1.71 -20.85 -7.37
C VAL A 289 1.64 -21.81 -8.55
N ASN A 290 1.90 -23.10 -8.36
CA ASN A 290 1.76 -24.10 -9.43
C ASN A 290 0.30 -24.17 -9.90
N LYS A 291 -0.64 -24.28 -8.95
CA LYS A 291 -2.09 -24.26 -9.25
C LYS A 291 -2.50 -23.00 -10.01
N LEU A 292 -2.02 -21.83 -9.60
CA LEU A 292 -2.27 -20.57 -10.30
C LEU A 292 -1.65 -20.54 -11.70
N SER A 293 -0.44 -21.07 -11.86
CA SER A 293 0.25 -21.11 -13.17
C SER A 293 -0.48 -22.04 -14.15
N GLN A 294 -0.97 -23.18 -13.67
CA GLN A 294 -1.82 -24.09 -14.46
C GLN A 294 -3.14 -23.42 -14.86
N MET A 295 -3.77 -22.67 -13.95
CA MET A 295 -4.97 -21.86 -14.26
C MET A 295 -4.64 -20.78 -15.31
N GLY A 296 -3.50 -20.12 -15.20
CA GLY A 296 -3.02 -19.12 -16.16
C GLY A 296 -2.90 -19.68 -17.58
N SER A 297 -2.30 -20.86 -17.72
CA SER A 297 -2.20 -21.54 -19.01
C SER A 297 -3.56 -21.89 -19.64
N LYS A 298 -4.60 -22.12 -18.82
CA LYS A 298 -5.96 -22.45 -19.30
C LYS A 298 -6.78 -21.22 -19.68
N HIS A 299 -6.46 -20.04 -19.14
CA HIS A 299 -7.27 -18.83 -19.28
C HIS A 299 -6.48 -17.62 -19.82
N ASP A 300 -5.39 -17.88 -20.54
CA ASP A 300 -4.55 -16.89 -21.23
C ASP A 300 -4.06 -15.73 -20.34
N PHE A 301 -3.50 -16.06 -19.17
CA PHE A 301 -2.74 -15.11 -18.36
C PHE A 301 -1.45 -15.73 -17.84
N LYS A 302 -0.40 -14.91 -17.68
CA LYS A 302 0.88 -15.36 -17.12
C LYS A 302 0.96 -15.10 -15.62
N VAL A 303 1.58 -16.02 -14.88
CA VAL A 303 1.83 -15.87 -13.44
C VAL A 303 3.32 -15.67 -13.22
N TYR A 304 3.69 -14.54 -12.59
CA TYR A 304 5.06 -14.25 -12.19
C TYR A 304 5.17 -14.16 -10.67
N MET A 305 6.15 -14.85 -10.11
CA MET A 305 6.51 -14.70 -8.71
C MET A 305 7.49 -13.55 -8.54
N ILE A 306 7.18 -12.67 -7.59
CA ILE A 306 7.99 -11.51 -7.23
C ILE A 306 8.63 -11.77 -5.86
N SER A 307 9.97 -11.79 -5.82
CA SER A 307 10.71 -12.00 -4.56
C SER A 307 11.01 -10.69 -3.82
N HIS A 308 11.11 -9.60 -4.58
CA HIS A 308 11.32 -8.25 -4.06
C HIS A 308 10.58 -7.23 -4.92
N GLU A 309 10.09 -6.14 -4.32
CA GLU A 309 9.30 -5.12 -5.03
C GLU A 309 10.03 -4.58 -6.27
N SER A 310 11.36 -4.48 -6.22
CA SER A 310 12.19 -4.05 -7.36
C SER A 310 12.08 -4.94 -8.60
N GLU A 311 11.60 -6.17 -8.47
CA GLU A 311 11.44 -7.14 -9.56
C GLU A 311 10.03 -7.15 -10.17
N ALA A 312 9.06 -6.48 -9.55
CA ALA A 312 7.65 -6.52 -9.95
C ALA A 312 7.40 -5.96 -11.37
N PHE A 313 8.30 -5.12 -11.88
CA PHE A 313 8.12 -4.44 -13.15
C PHE A 313 9.45 -4.33 -13.90
N SER A 314 9.47 -4.75 -15.17
CA SER A 314 10.62 -4.55 -16.06
C SER A 314 10.86 -3.04 -16.29
N LYS A 315 12.09 -2.69 -16.69
CA LYS A 315 12.42 -1.31 -17.12
C LYS A 315 11.88 -0.98 -18.52
N GLU A 316 11.20 -1.91 -19.15
CA GLU A 316 10.69 -1.75 -20.51
C GLU A 316 9.56 -0.71 -20.53
N LYS A 317 9.55 0.11 -21.57
CA LYS A 317 8.52 1.11 -21.78
C LYS A 317 7.24 0.41 -22.25
N ILE A 318 6.29 0.22 -21.34
CA ILE A 318 5.00 -0.40 -21.64
C ILE A 318 4.09 0.64 -22.30
N LYS A 319 3.42 0.23 -23.37
CA LYS A 319 2.40 1.05 -24.00
C LYS A 319 1.19 1.15 -23.06
N LYS A 320 0.73 2.39 -22.84
CA LYS A 320 -0.41 2.67 -21.95
C LYS A 320 -1.62 1.83 -22.32
N GLY A 321 -2.17 1.13 -21.32
CA GLY A 321 -3.38 0.31 -21.48
C GLY A 321 -3.16 -1.05 -22.14
N GLU A 322 -1.94 -1.40 -22.54
CA GLU A 322 -1.66 -2.66 -23.23
C GLU A 322 -1.73 -3.87 -22.28
N ILE A 323 -1.21 -3.71 -21.06
CA ILE A 323 -1.03 -4.81 -20.12
C ILE A 323 -1.80 -4.56 -18.82
N GLY A 324 -2.70 -5.49 -18.50
CA GLY A 324 -3.39 -5.59 -17.23
C GLY A 324 -2.57 -6.42 -16.24
N VAL A 325 -2.42 -5.92 -15.02
CA VAL A 325 -1.73 -6.63 -13.93
C VAL A 325 -2.68 -6.85 -12.77
N VAL A 326 -2.83 -8.09 -12.32
CA VAL A 326 -3.40 -8.38 -11.00
C VAL A 326 -2.26 -8.57 -10.00
N GLY A 327 -2.06 -7.58 -9.13
CA GLY A 327 -1.12 -7.67 -8.03
C GLY A 327 -1.71 -8.45 -6.86
N VAL A 328 -1.06 -9.53 -6.45
CA VAL A 328 -1.35 -10.23 -5.20
C VAL A 328 -0.35 -9.78 -4.14
N ALA A 329 -0.83 -9.25 -3.02
CA ALA A 329 0.06 -8.73 -1.98
C ALA A 329 -0.58 -8.75 -0.59
N CYS A 330 0.24 -8.47 0.43
CA CYS A 330 -0.27 -8.17 1.76
C CYS A 330 -1.05 -6.85 1.74
N VAL A 331 -2.02 -6.69 2.65
CA VAL A 331 -2.85 -5.47 2.79
C VAL A 331 -2.02 -4.19 2.67
N LEU A 332 -0.94 -4.04 3.45
CA LEU A 332 -0.14 -2.82 3.51
C LEU A 332 0.67 -2.47 2.25
N ASN A 333 0.76 -3.36 1.25
CA ASN A 333 1.52 -3.12 0.02
C ASN A 333 0.63 -2.71 -1.17
N LEU A 334 -0.69 -2.76 -1.03
CA LEU A 334 -1.61 -2.69 -2.16
C LEU A 334 -1.61 -1.32 -2.83
N LEU A 335 -1.71 -0.23 -2.05
CA LEU A 335 -1.78 1.12 -2.61
C LEU A 335 -0.47 1.54 -3.29
N GLU A 336 0.66 1.41 -2.60
CA GLU A 336 1.98 1.71 -3.16
C GLU A 336 2.27 0.88 -4.42
N GLY A 337 1.96 -0.43 -4.38
CA GLY A 337 2.14 -1.32 -5.53
C GLY A 337 1.24 -0.96 -6.71
N GLY A 338 -0.03 -0.62 -6.46
CA GLY A 338 -0.97 -0.21 -7.49
C GLY A 338 -0.59 1.12 -8.15
N TRP A 339 -0.19 2.11 -7.34
CA TRP A 339 0.28 3.40 -7.85
C TRP A 339 1.59 3.29 -8.61
N ARG A 340 2.49 2.40 -8.18
CA ARG A 340 3.69 2.05 -8.95
C ARG A 340 3.36 1.42 -10.30
N ALA A 341 2.44 0.45 -10.33
CA ALA A 341 2.03 -0.18 -11.58
C ALA A 341 1.48 0.87 -12.56
N LYS A 342 0.66 1.80 -12.06
CA LYS A 342 0.07 2.89 -12.84
C LYS A 342 1.13 3.84 -13.41
N SER A 343 2.16 4.20 -12.64
CA SER A 343 3.24 5.08 -13.13
C SER A 343 4.12 4.40 -14.21
N LEU A 344 4.03 3.08 -14.32
CA LEU A 344 4.67 2.26 -15.34
C LEU A 344 3.70 1.85 -16.47
N ASN A 345 2.58 2.56 -16.63
CA ASN A 345 1.58 2.38 -17.68
C ASN A 345 0.80 1.06 -17.67
N PHE A 346 0.95 0.23 -16.64
CA PHE A 346 0.07 -0.91 -16.43
C PHE A 346 -1.34 -0.45 -16.04
N VAL A 347 -2.31 -1.33 -16.26
CA VAL A 347 -3.65 -1.19 -15.69
C VAL A 347 -3.76 -2.12 -14.50
N PRO A 348 -3.66 -1.62 -13.25
CA PRO A 348 -3.63 -2.48 -12.08
C PRO A 348 -5.03 -2.91 -11.65
N GLN A 349 -5.08 -4.14 -11.15
CA GLN A 349 -6.08 -4.70 -10.26
C GLN A 349 -5.33 -5.37 -9.11
N CYS A 350 -6.02 -5.72 -8.02
CA CYS A 350 -5.40 -6.45 -6.94
C CYS A 350 -6.33 -7.48 -6.29
N VAL A 351 -5.70 -8.52 -5.75
CA VAL A 351 -6.31 -9.52 -4.88
C VAL A 351 -5.46 -9.60 -3.62
N ILE A 352 -6.09 -9.51 -2.47
CA ILE A 352 -5.38 -9.45 -1.20
C ILE A 352 -5.05 -10.88 -0.76
N LEU A 353 -3.84 -11.09 -0.24
CA LEU A 353 -3.51 -12.30 0.50
C LEU A 353 -4.47 -12.47 1.69
N ASP A 354 -4.94 -13.69 1.93
CA ASP A 354 -5.84 -13.96 3.06
C ASP A 354 -5.20 -13.65 4.42
N TYR A 355 -3.87 -13.68 4.50
CA TYR A 355 -3.09 -13.39 5.70
C TYR A 355 -1.62 -13.16 5.31
N CYS A 356 -0.87 -12.48 6.16
CA CYS A 356 0.56 -12.24 5.97
C CYS A 356 1.42 -13.42 6.47
N GLY A 357 2.62 -13.58 5.90
CA GLY A 357 3.48 -14.71 6.24
C GLY A 357 4.88 -14.70 5.65
N CYS A 358 5.32 -13.65 4.95
CA CYS A 358 6.64 -13.66 4.33
C CYS A 358 7.78 -13.64 5.37
N LYS A 359 8.89 -14.30 5.02
CA LYS A 359 10.14 -14.31 5.81
C LYS A 359 10.70 -12.93 6.09
N ASN A 360 10.62 -12.07 5.07
CA ASN A 360 11.25 -10.76 5.12
C ASN A 360 10.59 -9.85 6.14
N HIS A 361 9.26 -9.92 6.33
CA HIS A 361 8.54 -8.92 7.14
C HIS A 361 7.77 -9.48 8.33
N TRP A 362 7.36 -10.76 8.33
CA TRP A 362 6.31 -11.20 9.27
C TRP A 362 6.69 -12.40 10.12
N HIS A 363 7.34 -13.42 9.53
CA HIS A 363 7.60 -14.68 10.21
C HIS A 363 8.99 -15.22 9.93
N LYS A 364 9.78 -15.57 10.95
CA LYS A 364 11.17 -16.03 10.81
C LYS A 364 11.33 -17.15 9.76
N GLU A 365 10.48 -18.16 9.83
CA GLU A 365 10.51 -19.31 8.90
C GLU A 365 9.57 -19.16 7.70
N GLY A 366 8.82 -18.06 7.63
CA GLY A 366 7.77 -17.87 6.66
C GLY A 366 6.56 -18.77 6.92
N ILE A 367 5.40 -18.34 6.44
CA ILE A 367 4.16 -19.09 6.42
C ILE A 367 3.67 -19.02 4.98
N GLN A 368 3.33 -20.17 4.40
CA GLN A 368 2.74 -20.19 3.07
C GLN A 368 1.42 -19.42 3.12
N THR A 369 1.28 -18.36 2.32
CA THR A 369 0.07 -17.52 2.25
C THR A 369 -0.86 -17.93 1.12
N ASP A 370 -2.14 -17.57 1.24
CA ASP A 370 -3.19 -17.95 0.28
C ASP A 370 -3.97 -16.74 -0.23
N ILE A 371 -4.84 -16.95 -1.21
CA ILE A 371 -5.79 -15.96 -1.73
C ILE A 371 -7.18 -16.57 -1.92
N ASN A 372 -8.17 -15.70 -2.06
CA ASN A 372 -9.47 -16.07 -2.59
C ASN A 372 -9.41 -16.32 -4.11
N ILE A 373 -9.48 -17.58 -4.52
CA ILE A 373 -9.47 -17.96 -5.94
C ILE A 373 -10.73 -17.46 -6.68
N LYS A 374 -11.91 -17.45 -6.03
CA LYS A 374 -13.13 -16.93 -6.66
C LYS A 374 -12.98 -15.44 -6.96
N GLN A 375 -12.42 -14.68 -6.03
CA GLN A 375 -12.14 -13.26 -6.27
C GLN A 375 -11.13 -13.07 -7.40
N LEU A 376 -10.05 -13.85 -7.45
CA LEU A 376 -9.08 -13.76 -8.54
C LEU A 376 -9.75 -14.01 -9.91
N LYS A 377 -10.60 -15.05 -10.01
CA LYS A 377 -11.36 -15.32 -11.23
C LYS A 377 -12.32 -14.17 -11.59
N ARG A 378 -12.99 -13.59 -10.59
CA ARG A 378 -13.86 -12.42 -10.77
C ARG A 378 -13.09 -11.21 -11.30
N VAL A 379 -11.92 -10.90 -10.73
CA VAL A 379 -11.08 -9.78 -11.19
C VAL A 379 -10.58 -10.02 -12.62
N LEU A 380 -10.19 -11.25 -12.94
CA LEU A 380 -9.70 -11.64 -14.26
C LEU A 380 -10.81 -11.77 -15.34
N GLN A 381 -12.09 -11.80 -14.93
CA GLN A 381 -13.25 -12.07 -15.82
C GLN A 381 -13.21 -13.46 -16.47
N ILE A 382 -12.89 -14.49 -15.69
CA ILE A 382 -12.76 -15.89 -16.15
C ILE A 382 -13.66 -16.85 -15.37
N LEU A 383 -14.79 -16.34 -14.88
CA LEU A 383 -15.78 -17.12 -14.12
C LEU A 383 -16.59 -18.04 -15.03
#